data_AF-A0A6I8MWW4-F1
#
_entry.id   AF-A0A6I8MWW4-F1
#
_cell.length_a   1.000
_cell.length_b   1.000
_cell.length_c   1.000
_cell.angle_alpha   90.00
_cell.angle_beta   90.00
_cell.angle_gamma   90.00
#
_symmetry.space_group_name_H-M   'P 1'
#
loop_
_entity.id
_entity.type
_entity.pdbx_description
1 polymer ?
#
loop_
_entity_poly.entity_id
_entity_poly.type
_entity_poly.pdbx_seq_one_letter_code
_entity_poly.pdbx_strand_id
1 'polypeptide(L)'
;MRGLVMAPLLILLVGGTEAFRICAFNAHRLTLAKLTKESVMDTLVQILARCDIMVLQEVVDSSQNTVPFLLQKLKSSRSYSFLNSSLLGRSTYKEKYVYIYRSDKTQVLNFYQYNDTDDIFAREPFVAHFTLPSKTLPSVVLVPLHTTPKDVEKELNALYDVFLDVYQRWQNENVILLGDFNADCASLTKKRLKSLLLRTKAGFHWVIPDGEDTTVRASTNCTYDRIVVHGQGCQMLLKAAATFDFPKRFQLTEEEALRISDHYPVEVELSQATPLSIPPHYLAALLLSLLPSQLD
;
A
#
# COMPACT_ATOMS: atom_id res chain seq x y z
N MET A 1 -22.13 61.22 -1.98
CA MET A 1 -22.27 59.90 -2.63
C MET A 1 -21.01 59.10 -2.32
N ARG A 2 -21.07 58.20 -1.33
CA ARG A 2 -19.94 57.31 -1.01
C ARG A 2 -20.17 56.00 -1.77
N GLY A 3 -19.31 55.73 -2.76
CA GLY A 3 -19.34 54.50 -3.53
C GLY A 3 -18.86 53.34 -2.67
N LEU A 4 -19.68 52.30 -2.55
CA LEU A 4 -19.33 51.06 -1.88
C LEU A 4 -18.47 50.23 -2.85
N VAL A 5 -17.17 50.07 -2.55
CA VAL A 5 -16.29 49.18 -3.32
C VAL A 5 -16.58 47.75 -2.89
N MET A 6 -17.26 46.99 -3.74
CA MET A 6 -17.46 45.55 -3.58
C MET A 6 -16.18 44.82 -4.02
N ALA A 7 -15.43 44.29 -3.05
CA ALA A 7 -14.35 43.35 -3.34
C ALA A 7 -14.96 41.97 -3.65
N PRO A 8 -14.60 41.31 -4.76
CA PRO A 8 -15.06 39.96 -5.02
C PRO A 8 -14.35 38.99 -4.08
N LEU A 9 -15.09 38.38 -3.16
CA LEU A 9 -14.61 37.27 -2.35
C LEU A 9 -14.49 36.04 -3.26
N LEU A 10 -13.29 35.77 -3.76
CA LEU A 10 -12.99 34.55 -4.50
C LEU A 10 -12.93 33.38 -3.50
N ILE A 11 -14.06 32.70 -3.32
CA ILE A 11 -14.10 31.44 -2.57
C ILE A 11 -13.43 30.38 -3.44
N LEU A 12 -12.13 30.14 -3.19
CA LEU A 12 -11.44 28.94 -3.67
C LEU A 12 -12.07 27.74 -2.97
N LEU A 13 -13.03 27.10 -3.65
CA LEU A 13 -13.42 25.73 -3.35
C LEU A 13 -12.20 24.86 -3.60
N VAL A 14 -11.35 24.70 -2.59
CA VAL A 14 -10.34 23.63 -2.56
C VAL A 14 -11.14 22.34 -2.41
N GLY A 15 -11.62 21.81 -3.53
CA GLY A 15 -12.05 20.42 -3.59
C GLY A 15 -10.84 19.58 -3.22
N GLY A 16 -10.78 19.13 -1.96
CA GLY A 16 -9.71 18.25 -1.51
C GLY A 16 -9.77 16.99 -2.38
N THR A 17 -8.82 16.84 -3.30
CA THR A 17 -8.69 15.61 -4.05
C THR A 17 -8.34 14.52 -3.03
N GLU A 18 -9.21 13.54 -2.84
CA GLU A 18 -8.93 12.40 -1.96
C GLU A 18 -7.61 11.76 -2.38
N ALA A 19 -6.72 11.48 -1.43
CA ALA A 19 -5.51 10.74 -1.73
C ALA A 19 -5.87 9.30 -2.16
N PHE A 20 -5.10 8.74 -3.09
CA PHE A 20 -5.25 7.35 -3.52
C PHE A 20 -4.53 6.42 -2.55
N ARG A 21 -5.25 5.49 -1.91
CA ARG A 21 -4.68 4.65 -0.84
C ARG A 21 -4.35 3.24 -1.34
N ILE A 22 -3.11 2.82 -1.15
CA ILE A 22 -2.62 1.47 -1.46
C ILE A 22 -2.19 0.81 -0.14
N CYS A 23 -2.65 -0.41 0.08
CA CYS A 23 -2.44 -1.14 1.32
C CYS A 23 -1.87 -2.54 1.04
N ALA A 24 -1.10 -3.08 1.98
CA ALA A 24 -0.78 -4.50 2.06
C ALA A 24 -1.19 -5.05 3.42
N PHE A 25 -1.69 -6.28 3.44
CA PHE A 25 -2.19 -6.91 4.65
C PHE A 25 -2.00 -8.43 4.61
N ASN A 26 -1.16 -8.96 5.51
CA ASN A 26 -1.21 -10.37 5.86
C ASN A 26 -2.50 -10.65 6.62
N ALA A 27 -3.42 -11.39 6.00
CA ALA A 27 -4.74 -11.68 6.54
C ALA A 27 -4.77 -12.97 7.40
N HIS A 28 -3.59 -13.52 7.74
CA HIS A 28 -3.36 -14.69 8.59
C HIS A 28 -4.29 -15.86 8.26
N ARG A 29 -3.85 -16.71 7.32
CA ARG A 29 -4.60 -17.87 6.85
C ARG A 29 -6.07 -17.56 6.51
N LEU A 30 -6.27 -16.64 5.56
CA LEU A 30 -7.60 -16.26 5.10
C LEU A 30 -8.24 -17.41 4.30
N THR A 31 -9.21 -18.08 4.92
CA THR A 31 -9.96 -19.20 4.34
C THR A 31 -11.45 -18.88 4.30
N LEU A 32 -12.22 -19.61 3.49
CA LEU A 32 -13.68 -19.50 3.51
C LEU A 32 -14.27 -19.75 4.91
N ALA A 33 -13.75 -20.72 5.66
CA ALA A 33 -14.20 -21.01 7.03
C ALA A 33 -13.91 -19.87 8.02
N LYS A 34 -12.87 -19.07 7.78
CA LYS A 34 -12.61 -17.85 8.54
C LYS A 34 -13.63 -16.77 8.21
N LEU A 35 -13.96 -16.61 6.92
CA LEU A 35 -14.91 -15.61 6.42
C LEU A 35 -16.38 -15.89 6.77
N THR A 36 -16.77 -17.12 7.06
CA THR A 36 -18.16 -17.42 7.48
C THR A 36 -18.48 -16.91 8.89
N LYS A 37 -17.48 -16.47 9.66
CA LYS A 37 -17.67 -15.81 10.96
C LYS A 37 -18.01 -14.34 10.70
N GLU A 38 -19.23 -13.94 11.07
CA GLU A 38 -19.77 -12.60 10.80
C GLU A 38 -18.87 -11.47 11.31
N SER A 39 -18.42 -11.53 12.57
CA SER A 39 -17.51 -10.53 13.13
C SER A 39 -16.17 -10.41 12.38
N VAL A 40 -15.68 -11.52 11.81
CA VAL A 40 -14.47 -11.52 10.99
C VAL A 40 -14.73 -10.87 9.65
N MET A 41 -15.82 -11.25 8.98
CA MET A 41 -16.23 -10.68 7.71
C MET A 41 -16.44 -9.16 7.81
N ASP A 42 -17.22 -8.72 8.80
CA ASP A 42 -17.57 -7.30 8.97
C ASP A 42 -16.35 -6.44 9.25
N THR A 43 -15.41 -6.93 10.07
CA THR A 43 -14.16 -6.22 10.34
C THR A 43 -13.28 -6.18 9.09
N LEU A 44 -13.11 -7.30 8.38
CA LEU A 44 -12.32 -7.34 7.15
C LEU A 44 -12.90 -6.41 6.09
N VAL A 45 -14.22 -6.38 5.89
CA VAL A 45 -14.87 -5.46 4.94
C VAL A 45 -14.56 -4.01 5.30
N GLN A 46 -14.60 -3.64 6.58
CA GLN A 46 -14.24 -2.30 7.03
C GLN A 46 -12.76 -1.96 6.79
N ILE A 47 -11.84 -2.91 7.00
CA ILE A 47 -10.41 -2.74 6.70
C ILE A 47 -10.22 -2.53 5.19
N LEU A 48 -10.77 -3.42 4.36
CA LEU A 48 -10.64 -3.39 2.89
C LEU A 48 -11.24 -2.12 2.28
N ALA A 49 -12.37 -1.66 2.80
CA ALA A 49 -13.07 -0.48 2.28
C ALA A 49 -12.27 0.83 2.41
N ARG A 50 -11.21 0.85 3.23
CA ARG A 50 -10.31 2.00 3.37
C ARG A 50 -9.37 2.19 2.19
N CYS A 51 -9.11 1.13 1.43
CA CYS A 51 -8.05 1.10 0.42
C CYS A 51 -8.67 1.17 -0.98
N ASP A 52 -8.00 1.88 -1.88
CA ASP A 52 -8.33 1.88 -3.30
C ASP A 52 -7.72 0.66 -4.00
N ILE A 53 -6.53 0.21 -3.53
CA ILE A 53 -5.96 -1.11 -3.81
C ILE A 53 -5.53 -1.74 -2.48
N MET A 54 -6.00 -2.95 -2.20
CA MET A 54 -5.53 -3.81 -1.12
C MET A 54 -4.79 -5.01 -1.72
N VAL A 55 -3.57 -5.26 -1.23
CA VAL A 55 -2.81 -6.49 -1.45
C VAL A 55 -2.99 -7.39 -0.25
N LEU A 56 -3.74 -8.49 -0.41
CA LEU A 56 -3.89 -9.51 0.62
C LEU A 56 -2.85 -10.62 0.45
N GLN A 57 -2.30 -11.05 1.58
CA GLN A 57 -1.37 -12.18 1.71
C GLN A 57 -1.98 -13.25 2.62
N GLU A 58 -1.38 -14.45 2.60
CA GLU A 58 -1.92 -15.64 3.28
C GLU A 58 -3.37 -16.01 2.91
N VAL A 59 -3.76 -15.78 1.66
CA VAL A 59 -5.07 -16.25 1.17
C VAL A 59 -4.97 -17.74 0.83
N VAL A 60 -5.64 -18.58 1.62
CA VAL A 60 -5.64 -20.04 1.47
C VAL A 60 -6.97 -20.44 0.83
N ASP A 61 -6.98 -20.45 -0.51
CA ASP A 61 -8.20 -20.63 -1.31
C ASP A 61 -8.05 -21.71 -2.39
N SER A 62 -7.96 -22.97 -1.96
CA SER A 62 -7.93 -24.13 -2.87
C SER A 62 -9.24 -24.31 -3.65
N SER A 63 -10.38 -23.87 -3.08
CA SER A 63 -11.70 -23.95 -3.71
C SER A 63 -12.03 -22.81 -4.66
N GLN A 64 -11.19 -21.77 -4.73
CA GLN A 64 -11.44 -20.54 -5.50
C GLN A 64 -12.70 -19.75 -5.11
N ASN A 65 -13.23 -19.99 -3.90
CA ASN A 65 -14.49 -19.42 -3.42
C ASN A 65 -14.29 -18.38 -2.32
N THR A 66 -13.12 -18.34 -1.69
CA THR A 66 -12.82 -17.43 -0.57
C THR A 66 -12.89 -15.97 -1.00
N VAL A 67 -12.21 -15.63 -2.11
CA VAL A 67 -12.18 -14.23 -2.61
C VAL A 67 -13.54 -13.79 -3.17
N PRO A 68 -14.25 -14.57 -4.00
CA PRO A 68 -15.60 -14.21 -4.43
C PRO A 68 -16.58 -13.99 -3.27
N PHE A 69 -16.52 -14.83 -2.23
CA PHE A 69 -17.38 -14.70 -1.05
C PHE A 69 -17.10 -13.41 -0.27
N LEU A 70 -15.83 -13.06 -0.07
CA LEU A 70 -15.43 -11.78 0.52
C LEU A 70 -15.93 -10.59 -0.31
N LEU A 71 -15.75 -10.65 -1.63
CA LEU A 71 -16.10 -9.56 -2.53
C LEU A 71 -17.62 -9.30 -2.58
N GLN A 72 -18.45 -10.34 -2.41
CA GLN A 72 -19.90 -10.19 -2.35
C GLN A 72 -20.34 -9.24 -1.24
N LYS A 73 -19.67 -9.27 -0.08
CA LYS A 73 -19.97 -8.35 1.04
C LYS A 73 -19.40 -6.96 0.82
N LEU A 74 -18.19 -6.86 0.27
CA LEU A 74 -17.52 -5.59 0.01
C LEU A 74 -18.23 -4.72 -1.05
N LYS A 75 -18.92 -5.35 -2.02
CA LYS A 75 -19.64 -4.67 -3.11
C LYS A 75 -20.87 -3.85 -2.71
N SER A 76 -21.35 -3.96 -1.47
CA SER A 76 -22.61 -3.32 -1.05
C SER A 76 -22.64 -1.78 -1.09
N SER A 77 -21.48 -1.12 -1.21
CA SER A 77 -21.39 0.36 -1.27
C SER A 77 -20.51 0.92 -2.40
N ARG A 78 -19.71 0.10 -3.09
CA ARG A 78 -18.73 0.52 -4.11
C ARG A 78 -18.43 -0.61 -5.10
N SER A 79 -17.90 -0.25 -6.26
CA SER A 79 -17.46 -1.20 -7.29
C SER A 79 -16.05 -1.72 -6.99
N TYR A 80 -15.96 -3.00 -6.58
CA TYR A 80 -14.68 -3.68 -6.39
C TYR A 80 -14.50 -4.83 -7.39
N SER A 81 -13.27 -4.97 -7.86
CA SER A 81 -12.76 -6.10 -8.64
C SER A 81 -11.55 -6.73 -7.93
N PHE A 82 -11.11 -7.89 -8.41
CA PHE A 82 -9.96 -8.58 -7.82
C PHE A 82 -9.09 -9.23 -8.89
N LEU A 83 -7.84 -9.50 -8.54
CA LEU A 83 -6.86 -10.23 -9.33
C LEU A 83 -6.09 -11.20 -8.43
N ASN A 84 -6.05 -12.48 -8.81
CA ASN A 84 -5.41 -13.55 -8.03
C ASN A 84 -4.10 -14.02 -8.68
N SER A 85 -3.12 -14.35 -7.85
CA SER A 85 -1.98 -15.19 -8.25
C SER A 85 -2.38 -16.66 -8.43
N SER A 86 -1.44 -17.48 -8.91
CA SER A 86 -1.48 -18.94 -8.71
C SER A 86 -1.36 -19.30 -7.22
N LEU A 87 -1.52 -20.58 -6.88
CA LEU A 87 -1.20 -21.10 -5.55
C LEU A 87 0.32 -21.22 -5.42
N LEU A 88 0.90 -20.54 -4.44
CA LEU A 88 2.35 -20.39 -4.23
C LEU A 88 2.76 -21.00 -2.89
N GLY A 89 3.99 -21.48 -2.80
CA GLY A 89 4.52 -22.17 -1.62
C GLY A 89 5.38 -23.36 -2.02
N ARG A 90 6.35 -23.77 -1.20
CA ARG A 90 7.13 -25.01 -1.45
C ARG A 90 6.47 -26.27 -0.91
N SER A 91 5.67 -26.13 0.15
CA SER A 91 5.04 -27.26 0.86
C SER A 91 3.63 -27.57 0.38
N THR A 92 2.89 -28.42 1.11
CA THR A 92 1.45 -28.63 0.92
C THR A 92 0.61 -27.42 1.35
N TYR A 93 1.14 -26.60 2.26
CA TYR A 93 0.58 -25.29 2.56
C TYR A 93 0.92 -24.34 1.43
N LYS A 94 -0.13 -23.81 0.78
CA LYS A 94 -0.03 -22.86 -0.33
C LYS A 94 -0.92 -21.65 -0.05
N GLU A 95 -0.47 -20.51 -0.55
CA GLU A 95 -1.12 -19.21 -0.39
C GLU A 95 -1.31 -18.55 -1.76
N LYS A 96 -2.13 -17.49 -1.80
CA LYS A 96 -2.22 -16.58 -2.94
C LYS A 96 -1.93 -15.16 -2.51
N TYR A 97 -1.35 -14.39 -3.43
CA TYR A 97 -1.49 -12.94 -3.43
C TYR A 97 -2.80 -12.58 -4.11
N VAL A 98 -3.55 -11.67 -3.49
CA VAL A 98 -4.82 -11.20 -4.03
C VAL A 98 -4.85 -9.68 -4.00
N TYR A 99 -4.97 -9.07 -5.17
CA TYR A 99 -5.32 -7.66 -5.28
C TYR A 99 -6.83 -7.51 -5.22
N ILE A 100 -7.34 -6.70 -4.31
CA ILE A 100 -8.73 -6.21 -4.32
C ILE A 100 -8.67 -4.70 -4.57
N TYR A 101 -9.35 -4.22 -5.60
CA TYR A 101 -9.23 -2.83 -6.00
C TYR A 101 -10.57 -2.23 -6.43
N ARG A 102 -10.68 -0.90 -6.25
CA ARG A 102 -11.83 -0.11 -6.67
C ARG A 102 -11.81 0.09 -8.18
N SER A 103 -12.69 -0.62 -8.88
CA SER A 103 -12.72 -0.64 -10.35
C SER A 103 -13.23 0.66 -10.96
N ASP A 104 -13.83 1.55 -10.16
CA ASP A 104 -14.17 2.92 -10.52
C ASP A 104 -12.97 3.88 -10.46
N LYS A 105 -11.88 3.51 -9.75
CA LYS A 105 -10.71 4.38 -9.53
C LYS A 105 -9.43 3.90 -10.22
N THR A 106 -9.29 2.60 -10.48
CA THR A 106 -8.08 2.02 -11.08
C THR A 106 -8.41 0.79 -11.92
N GLN A 107 -7.53 0.47 -12.87
CA GLN A 107 -7.62 -0.69 -13.74
C GLN A 107 -6.26 -1.39 -13.77
N VAL A 108 -6.28 -2.71 -13.90
CA VAL A 108 -5.07 -3.50 -14.17
C VAL A 108 -4.73 -3.33 -15.64
N LEU A 109 -3.53 -2.80 -15.91
CA LEU A 109 -2.97 -2.69 -17.27
C LEU A 109 -2.35 -4.03 -17.71
N ASN A 110 -1.58 -4.65 -16.82
CA ASN A 110 -0.92 -5.93 -17.06
C ASN A 110 -0.52 -6.56 -15.73
N PHE A 111 -0.20 -7.86 -15.73
CA PHE A 111 0.29 -8.57 -14.56
C PHE A 111 1.06 -9.82 -14.98
N TYR A 112 1.93 -10.31 -14.11
CA TYR A 112 2.61 -11.59 -14.28
C TYR A 112 3.07 -12.15 -12.95
N GLN A 113 3.24 -13.47 -12.91
CA GLN A 113 3.94 -14.15 -11.84
C GLN A 113 5.43 -14.11 -12.16
N TYR A 114 6.28 -13.59 -11.26
CA TYR A 114 7.72 -13.57 -11.48
C TYR A 114 8.25 -14.98 -11.71
N ASN A 115 9.07 -15.16 -12.74
CA ASN A 115 9.62 -16.46 -13.10
C ASN A 115 10.90 -16.71 -12.30
N ASP A 116 10.77 -17.39 -11.17
CA ASP A 116 11.87 -17.68 -10.25
C ASP A 116 12.59 -18.99 -10.63
N THR A 117 13.50 -18.90 -11.60
CA THR A 117 14.23 -20.08 -12.12
C THR A 117 15.14 -20.74 -11.10
N ASP A 118 15.62 -19.98 -10.11
CA ASP A 118 16.57 -20.44 -9.10
C ASP A 118 15.87 -20.88 -7.80
N ASP A 119 14.54 -20.90 -7.77
CA ASP A 119 13.71 -21.22 -6.59
C ASP A 119 14.21 -20.46 -5.35
N ILE A 120 14.31 -19.14 -5.45
CA ILE A 120 14.71 -18.26 -4.36
C ILE A 120 13.54 -17.98 -3.43
N PHE A 121 12.40 -17.59 -3.99
CA PHE A 121 11.18 -17.23 -3.28
C PHE A 121 10.36 -18.47 -2.94
N ALA A 122 9.91 -18.58 -1.70
CA ALA A 122 8.94 -19.61 -1.38
C ALA A 122 7.56 -19.32 -1.98
N ARG A 123 7.27 -18.02 -2.17
CA ARG A 123 6.08 -17.48 -2.82
C ARG A 123 6.50 -16.39 -3.78
N GLU A 124 6.67 -16.77 -5.03
CA GLU A 124 7.13 -15.93 -6.13
C GLU A 124 6.31 -14.62 -6.19
N PRO A 125 6.92 -13.45 -6.38
CA PRO A 125 6.18 -12.19 -6.45
C PRO A 125 5.17 -12.14 -7.59
N PHE A 126 3.91 -11.82 -7.27
CA PHE A 126 2.84 -11.66 -8.25
C PHE A 126 2.69 -10.20 -8.65
N VAL A 127 3.41 -9.79 -9.68
CA VAL A 127 3.56 -8.39 -10.10
C VAL A 127 2.34 -7.90 -10.87
N ALA A 128 1.82 -6.72 -10.54
CA ALA A 128 0.70 -6.11 -11.25
C ALA A 128 0.89 -4.61 -11.50
N HIS A 129 0.54 -4.17 -12.71
CA HIS A 129 0.64 -2.78 -13.17
C HIS A 129 -0.74 -2.15 -13.18
N PHE A 130 -0.94 -1.11 -12.39
CA PHE A 130 -2.22 -0.43 -12.20
C PHE A 130 -2.20 0.98 -12.77
N THR A 131 -3.32 1.43 -13.32
CA THR A 131 -3.53 2.86 -13.55
C THR A 131 -3.70 3.61 -12.24
N LEU A 132 -3.35 4.89 -12.22
CA LEU A 132 -3.65 5.79 -11.12
C LEU A 132 -4.42 7.00 -11.65
N PRO A 133 -5.36 7.57 -10.87
CA PRO A 133 -6.07 8.80 -11.23
C PRO A 133 -5.17 10.03 -11.00
N SER A 134 -3.99 10.05 -11.62
CA SER A 134 -3.00 11.12 -11.52
C SER A 134 -2.40 11.39 -12.89
N LYS A 135 -2.30 12.67 -13.26
CA LYS A 135 -1.65 13.07 -14.51
C LYS A 135 -0.13 12.95 -14.43
N THR A 136 0.44 13.10 -13.24
CA THR A 136 1.89 13.11 -13.00
C THR A 136 2.44 11.70 -12.83
N LEU A 137 1.64 10.79 -12.24
CA LEU A 137 1.96 9.38 -12.12
C LEU A 137 0.75 8.59 -12.63
N PRO A 138 0.62 8.37 -13.94
CA PRO A 138 -0.56 7.75 -14.53
C PRO A 138 -0.68 6.25 -14.23
N SER A 139 0.40 5.62 -13.76
CA SER A 139 0.40 4.21 -13.41
C SER A 139 1.50 3.88 -12.41
N VAL A 140 1.32 2.77 -11.70
CA VAL A 140 2.28 2.25 -10.70
C VAL A 140 2.33 0.72 -10.78
N VAL A 141 3.50 0.16 -10.55
CA VAL A 141 3.67 -1.30 -10.44
C VAL A 141 3.72 -1.70 -8.97
N LEU A 142 2.95 -2.72 -8.61
CA LEU A 142 2.94 -3.31 -7.27
C LEU A 142 3.64 -4.67 -7.32
N VAL A 143 4.56 -4.89 -6.37
CA VAL A 143 5.34 -6.12 -6.23
C VAL A 143 5.15 -6.65 -4.81
N PRO A 144 4.27 -7.64 -4.60
CA PRO A 144 3.96 -8.16 -3.29
C PRO A 144 4.99 -9.22 -2.90
N LEU A 145 5.37 -9.25 -1.62
CA LEU A 145 6.16 -10.36 -1.08
C LEU A 145 5.75 -10.68 0.35
N HIS A 146 5.47 -11.96 0.59
CA HIS A 146 5.41 -12.60 1.90
C HIS A 146 6.62 -13.53 2.00
N THR A 147 7.67 -13.10 2.70
CA THR A 147 8.91 -13.88 2.86
C THR A 147 8.71 -15.06 3.81
N THR A 148 9.56 -16.07 3.73
CA THR A 148 9.64 -17.05 4.83
C THR A 148 10.56 -16.53 5.93
N PRO A 149 10.25 -16.75 7.23
CA PRO A 149 11.13 -16.32 8.32
C PRO A 149 12.55 -16.88 8.27
N LYS A 150 12.79 -17.98 7.52
CA LYS A 150 14.11 -18.62 7.38
C LYS A 150 14.98 -17.99 6.29
N ASP A 151 14.36 -17.48 5.22
CA ASP A 151 15.06 -16.99 4.04
C ASP A 151 14.89 -15.47 3.81
N VAL A 152 14.44 -14.72 4.83
CA VAL A 152 14.13 -13.28 4.74
C VAL A 152 15.19 -12.47 3.99
N GLU A 153 16.46 -12.54 4.39
CA GLU A 153 17.52 -11.76 3.73
C GLU A 153 17.70 -12.16 2.26
N LYS A 154 17.59 -13.46 1.96
CA LYS A 154 17.78 -13.98 0.60
C LYS A 154 16.64 -13.51 -0.30
N GLU A 155 15.40 -13.71 0.13
CA GLU A 155 14.20 -13.30 -0.61
C GLU A 155 14.15 -11.77 -0.78
N LEU A 156 14.45 -10.98 0.26
CA LEU A 156 14.44 -9.51 0.15
C LEU A 156 15.56 -8.95 -0.75
N ASN A 157 16.73 -9.59 -0.82
CA ASN A 157 17.74 -9.17 -1.77
C ASN A 157 17.32 -9.50 -3.22
N ALA A 158 16.68 -10.64 -3.45
CA ALA A 158 16.19 -11.03 -4.77
C ALA A 158 15.06 -10.12 -5.29
N LEU A 159 14.35 -9.38 -4.42
CA LEU A 159 13.40 -8.35 -4.87
C LEU A 159 14.04 -7.25 -5.72
N TYR A 160 15.36 -7.02 -5.59
CA TYR A 160 16.06 -6.11 -6.48
C TYR A 160 16.06 -6.61 -7.93
N ASP A 161 16.21 -7.92 -8.14
CA ASP A 161 16.17 -8.52 -9.47
C ASP A 161 14.75 -8.48 -10.05
N VAL A 162 13.73 -8.65 -9.21
CA VAL A 162 12.32 -8.45 -9.60
C VAL A 162 12.07 -7.01 -10.05
N PHE A 163 12.63 -6.03 -9.35
CA PHE A 163 12.57 -4.63 -9.79
C PHE A 163 13.24 -4.42 -11.16
N LEU A 164 14.41 -5.02 -11.39
CA LEU A 164 15.09 -4.93 -12.68
C LEU A 164 14.29 -5.58 -13.80
N ASP A 165 13.65 -6.73 -13.54
CA ASP A 165 12.77 -7.42 -14.49
C ASP A 165 11.54 -6.56 -14.83
N VAL A 166 10.92 -5.89 -13.84
CA VAL A 166 9.85 -4.90 -14.08
C VAL A 166 10.32 -3.77 -15.00
N TYR A 167 11.48 -3.19 -14.69
CA TYR A 167 12.04 -2.11 -15.51
C TYR A 167 12.31 -2.58 -16.94
N GLN A 168 12.89 -3.77 -17.11
CA GLN A 168 13.16 -4.33 -18.44
C GLN A 168 11.87 -4.56 -19.24
N ARG A 169 10.82 -5.11 -18.61
CA ARG A 169 9.54 -5.44 -19.27
C ARG A 169 8.73 -4.22 -19.66
N TRP A 170 8.62 -3.26 -18.76
CA TRP A 170 7.64 -2.17 -18.88
C TRP A 170 8.26 -0.77 -18.97
N GLN A 171 9.60 -0.67 -18.88
CA GLN A 171 10.31 0.61 -18.85
C GLN A 171 9.75 1.54 -17.77
N ASN A 172 9.39 0.97 -16.62
CA ASN A 172 8.72 1.67 -15.53
C ASN A 172 9.52 1.52 -14.23
N GLU A 173 9.98 2.65 -13.69
CA GLU A 173 10.71 2.72 -12.42
C GLU A 173 9.80 3.05 -11.23
N ASN A 174 8.53 3.38 -11.46
CA ASN A 174 7.57 3.71 -10.42
C ASN A 174 6.97 2.43 -9.85
N VAL A 175 7.69 1.86 -8.89
CA VAL A 175 7.40 0.55 -8.29
C VAL A 175 7.17 0.71 -6.79
N ILE A 176 6.16 0.04 -6.27
CA ILE A 176 5.94 -0.13 -4.83
C ILE A 176 6.09 -1.61 -4.51
N LEU A 177 7.10 -1.94 -3.71
CA LEU A 177 7.29 -3.28 -3.16
C LEU A 177 6.68 -3.30 -1.76
N LEU A 178 5.80 -4.26 -1.47
CA LEU A 178 4.99 -4.21 -0.25
C LEU A 178 4.56 -5.59 0.27
N GLY A 179 4.34 -5.68 1.58
CA GLY A 179 3.82 -6.87 2.24
C GLY A 179 4.58 -7.26 3.51
N ASP A 180 4.23 -8.42 4.06
CA ASP A 180 4.94 -9.06 5.16
C ASP A 180 6.34 -9.53 4.74
N PHE A 181 7.31 -8.63 4.93
CA PHE A 181 8.69 -8.88 4.61
C PHE A 181 9.42 -9.63 5.72
N ASN A 182 8.79 -9.85 6.88
CA ASN A 182 9.46 -10.34 8.10
C ASN A 182 10.75 -9.54 8.43
N ALA A 183 10.77 -8.23 8.13
CA ALA A 183 11.99 -7.40 8.07
C ALA A 183 12.42 -6.79 9.41
N ASP A 184 12.29 -7.53 10.51
CA ASP A 184 12.71 -7.09 11.85
C ASP A 184 12.87 -8.28 12.84
N CYS A 185 13.13 -7.96 14.11
CA CYS A 185 13.13 -8.89 15.24
C CYS A 185 14.05 -10.09 15.01
N ALA A 186 13.60 -11.30 15.37
CA ALA A 186 14.38 -12.52 15.23
C ALA A 186 14.57 -12.94 13.77
N SER A 187 13.64 -12.54 12.88
CA SER A 187 13.64 -12.91 11.47
C SER A 187 14.75 -12.19 10.68
N LEU A 188 15.02 -10.92 11.00
CA LEU A 188 16.09 -10.16 10.35
C LEU A 188 16.76 -9.16 11.30
N THR A 189 18.04 -9.37 11.59
CA THR A 189 18.78 -8.46 12.47
C THR A 189 18.99 -7.08 11.83
N LYS A 190 19.07 -6.03 12.66
CA LYS A 190 19.33 -4.64 12.20
C LYS A 190 20.58 -4.51 11.32
N LYS A 191 21.62 -5.32 11.56
CA LYS A 191 22.84 -5.34 10.73
C LYS A 191 22.54 -5.85 9.32
N ARG A 192 21.82 -6.97 9.21
CA ARG A 192 21.44 -7.59 7.92
C ARG A 192 20.42 -6.74 7.17
N LEU A 193 19.46 -6.14 7.88
CA LEU A 193 18.51 -5.19 7.31
C LEU A 193 19.25 -4.06 6.60
N LYS A 194 20.22 -3.41 7.26
CA LYS A 194 21.00 -2.31 6.68
C LYS A 194 21.86 -2.71 5.48
N SER A 195 22.18 -3.99 5.29
CA SER A 195 22.96 -4.48 4.15
C SER A 195 22.12 -4.92 2.95
N LEU A 196 20.78 -4.93 3.06
CA LEU A 196 19.92 -5.30 1.93
C LEU A 196 20.18 -4.39 0.72
N LEU A 197 20.06 -4.95 -0.49
CA LEU A 197 20.16 -4.17 -1.74
C LEU A 197 19.12 -3.05 -1.78
N LEU A 198 17.87 -3.34 -1.37
CA LEU A 198 16.80 -2.35 -1.28
C LEU A 198 17.03 -1.25 -0.22
N ARG A 199 18.08 -1.36 0.62
CA ARG A 199 18.47 -0.33 1.60
C ARG A 199 19.69 0.48 1.16
N THR A 200 20.55 -0.14 0.37
CA THR A 200 21.86 0.40 0.00
C THR A 200 21.89 0.97 -1.41
N LYS A 201 21.05 0.46 -2.32
CA LYS A 201 20.87 1.02 -3.66
C LYS A 201 20.04 2.30 -3.60
N ALA A 202 20.45 3.30 -4.39
CA ALA A 202 19.73 4.56 -4.49
C ALA A 202 18.33 4.35 -5.08
N GLY A 203 17.39 5.25 -4.75
CA GLY A 203 16.03 5.27 -5.30
C GLY A 203 15.01 4.42 -4.54
N PHE A 204 15.44 3.54 -3.63
CA PHE A 204 14.53 2.76 -2.79
C PHE A 204 14.29 3.46 -1.45
N HIS A 205 13.03 3.80 -1.19
CA HIS A 205 12.60 4.49 0.02
C HIS A 205 11.69 3.60 0.84
N TRP A 206 12.16 3.15 2.00
CA TRP A 206 11.34 2.40 2.94
C TRP A 206 10.49 3.39 3.72
N VAL A 207 9.19 3.38 3.45
CA VAL A 207 8.27 4.41 3.97
C VAL A 207 7.57 3.98 5.26
N ILE A 208 7.60 2.68 5.57
CA ILE A 208 7.31 2.17 6.92
C ILE A 208 8.62 2.17 7.71
N PRO A 209 8.79 3.06 8.70
CA PRO A 209 10.06 3.26 9.40
C PRO A 209 10.41 2.06 10.29
N ASP A 210 11.70 1.86 10.54
CA ASP A 210 12.15 0.84 11.49
C ASP A 210 11.66 1.18 12.91
N GLY A 211 11.14 0.19 13.63
CA GLY A 211 10.58 0.36 14.97
C GLY A 211 9.10 0.73 14.99
N GLU A 212 8.45 0.86 13.83
CA GLU A 212 6.99 0.87 13.74
C GLU A 212 6.47 -0.54 13.97
N ASP A 213 5.57 -0.74 14.94
CA ASP A 213 5.00 -2.06 15.18
C ASP A 213 3.94 -2.38 14.13
N THR A 214 4.09 -3.51 13.44
CA THR A 214 3.11 -4.01 12.46
C THR A 214 2.40 -5.27 12.93
N THR A 215 2.50 -5.58 14.23
CA THR A 215 1.94 -6.81 14.83
C THR A 215 0.81 -6.51 15.81
N VAL A 216 -0.18 -7.40 15.88
CA VAL A 216 -1.37 -7.22 16.75
C VAL A 216 -1.08 -7.60 18.20
N ARG A 217 -0.15 -8.53 18.44
CA ARG A 217 0.11 -9.05 19.78
C ARG A 217 0.85 -8.00 20.60
N ALA A 218 0.32 -7.63 21.76
CA ALA A 218 0.96 -6.72 22.70
C ALA A 218 2.32 -7.23 23.23
N SER A 219 2.58 -8.54 23.12
CA SER A 219 3.85 -9.16 23.47
C SER A 219 4.94 -8.99 22.42
N THR A 220 4.60 -8.49 21.23
CA THR A 220 5.55 -8.24 20.13
C THR A 220 5.64 -6.75 19.84
N ASN A 221 6.74 -6.36 19.20
CA ASN A 221 6.93 -5.02 18.65
C ASN A 221 7.93 -5.17 17.50
N CYS A 222 7.41 -5.46 16.31
CA CYS A 222 8.21 -5.86 15.15
C CYS A 222 7.71 -5.17 13.89
N THR A 223 8.63 -4.58 13.12
CA THR A 223 8.32 -3.99 11.81
C THR A 223 8.43 -5.02 10.68
N TYR A 224 7.56 -6.04 10.71
CA TYR A 224 7.58 -7.11 9.70
C TYR A 224 7.06 -6.65 8.35
N ASP A 225 5.91 -5.97 8.35
CA ASP A 225 5.24 -5.49 7.16
C ASP A 225 5.86 -4.19 6.69
N ARG A 226 6.15 -4.10 5.40
CA ARG A 226 6.91 -3.00 4.82
C ARG A 226 6.28 -2.50 3.54
N ILE A 227 6.56 -1.24 3.26
CA ILE A 227 6.36 -0.63 1.96
C ILE A 227 7.66 0.05 1.56
N VAL A 228 8.14 -0.27 0.36
CA VAL A 228 9.33 0.30 -0.26
C VAL A 228 8.91 0.93 -1.59
N VAL A 229 9.16 2.22 -1.74
CA VAL A 229 8.80 3.01 -2.91
C VAL A 229 10.04 3.29 -3.76
N HIS A 230 9.92 3.10 -5.06
CA HIS A 230 10.91 3.50 -6.06
C HIS A 230 10.27 4.40 -7.13
N GLY A 231 11.10 5.27 -7.74
CA GLY A 231 10.70 6.18 -8.82
C GLY A 231 10.28 7.56 -8.32
N GLN A 232 10.71 8.60 -9.04
CA GLN A 232 10.49 10.00 -8.65
C GLN A 232 9.00 10.36 -8.57
N GLY A 233 8.16 9.78 -9.43
CA GLY A 233 6.73 10.03 -9.44
C GLY A 233 6.05 9.56 -8.15
N CYS A 234 6.36 8.33 -7.71
CA CYS A 234 5.85 7.80 -6.44
C CYS A 234 6.33 8.64 -5.24
N GLN A 235 7.61 9.01 -5.21
CA GLN A 235 8.17 9.81 -4.12
C GLN A 235 7.52 11.20 -4.01
N MET A 236 7.35 11.88 -5.14
CA MET A 236 6.78 13.23 -5.18
C MET A 236 5.30 13.25 -4.75
N LEU A 237 4.56 12.19 -5.06
CA LEU A 237 3.14 12.10 -4.70
C LEU A 237 2.90 11.44 -3.34
N LEU A 238 3.91 10.84 -2.71
CA LEU A 238 3.77 10.23 -1.40
C LEU A 238 3.39 11.29 -0.36
N LYS A 239 2.17 11.16 0.16
CA LYS A 239 1.60 12.07 1.17
C LYS A 239 1.74 11.53 2.58
N ALA A 240 1.50 10.23 2.75
CA ALA A 240 1.59 9.55 4.03
C ALA A 240 1.94 8.07 3.84
N ALA A 241 2.55 7.50 4.87
CA ALA A 241 2.73 6.07 5.05
C ALA A 241 2.46 5.75 6.52
N ALA A 242 1.72 4.69 6.80
CA ALA A 242 1.32 4.36 8.17
C ALA A 242 0.99 2.87 8.32
N THR A 243 0.99 2.42 9.56
CA THR A 243 0.35 1.18 9.98
C THR A 243 -1.09 1.47 10.40
N PHE A 244 -2.03 0.60 10.02
CA PHE A 244 -3.43 0.71 10.42
C PHE A 244 -3.73 -0.20 11.61
N ASP A 245 -3.64 0.36 12.82
CA ASP A 245 -4.05 -0.28 14.07
C ASP A 245 -5.58 -0.45 14.12
N PHE A 246 -6.06 -1.49 13.43
CA PHE A 246 -7.47 -1.81 13.34
C PHE A 246 -8.09 -2.20 14.70
N PRO A 247 -7.39 -2.88 15.63
CA PRO A 247 -7.96 -3.18 16.95
C PRO A 247 -8.28 -1.92 17.71
N LYS A 248 -7.36 -0.96 17.78
CA LYS A 248 -7.63 0.34 18.41
C LYS A 248 -8.73 1.10 17.69
N ARG A 249 -8.71 1.12 16.35
CA ARG A 249 -9.69 1.86 15.55
C ARG A 249 -11.12 1.32 15.68
N PHE A 250 -11.27 0.01 15.84
CA PHE A 250 -12.55 -0.68 15.95
C PHE A 250 -12.88 -1.13 17.38
N GLN A 251 -12.06 -0.73 18.36
CA GLN A 251 -12.23 -1.03 19.78
C GLN A 251 -12.32 -2.54 20.07
N LEU A 252 -11.48 -3.32 19.39
CA LEU A 252 -11.40 -4.77 19.57
C LEU A 252 -10.42 -5.10 20.70
N THR A 253 -10.75 -6.15 21.45
CA THR A 253 -9.76 -6.82 22.30
C THR A 253 -8.68 -7.49 21.46
N GLU A 254 -7.52 -7.78 22.05
CA GLU A 254 -6.46 -8.53 21.35
C GLU A 254 -6.98 -9.89 20.85
N GLU A 255 -7.79 -10.59 21.64
CA GLU A 255 -8.36 -11.88 21.25
C GLU A 255 -9.27 -11.75 20.01
N GLU A 256 -10.13 -10.73 19.96
CA GLU A 256 -10.97 -10.45 18.80
C GLU A 256 -10.14 -10.08 17.58
N ALA A 257 -9.12 -9.24 17.77
CA ALA A 257 -8.21 -8.82 16.72
C ALA A 257 -7.45 -10.01 16.11
N LEU A 258 -6.95 -10.92 16.94
CA LEU A 258 -6.24 -12.12 16.50
C LEU A 258 -7.13 -13.12 15.74
N ARG A 259 -8.46 -13.04 15.87
CA ARG A 259 -9.38 -13.78 14.98
C ARG A 259 -9.42 -13.18 13.57
N ILE A 260 -9.04 -11.90 13.41
CA ILE A 260 -8.94 -11.19 12.14
C ILE A 260 -7.57 -11.38 11.51
N SER A 261 -6.50 -11.00 12.21
CA SER A 261 -5.10 -11.23 11.83
C SER A 261 -4.19 -10.99 13.03
N ASP A 262 -2.96 -11.50 12.97
CA ASP A 262 -1.87 -11.13 13.86
C ASP A 262 -0.95 -10.02 13.32
N HIS A 263 -1.24 -9.51 12.12
CA HIS A 263 -0.57 -8.36 11.52
C HIS A 263 -1.51 -7.15 11.43
N TYR A 264 -0.97 -5.95 11.40
CA TYR A 264 -1.68 -4.75 10.99
C TYR A 264 -1.49 -4.51 9.48
N PRO A 265 -2.49 -3.99 8.75
CA PRO A 265 -2.26 -3.48 7.40
C PRO A 265 -1.24 -2.33 7.42
N VAL A 266 -0.34 -2.31 6.44
CA VAL A 266 0.49 -1.14 6.14
C VAL A 266 -0.07 -0.42 4.92
N GLU A 267 -0.07 0.91 4.93
CA GLU A 267 -0.71 1.74 3.91
C GLU A 267 0.15 2.92 3.48
N VAL A 268 0.01 3.32 2.21
CA VAL A 268 0.49 4.59 1.67
C VAL A 268 -0.64 5.38 1.04
N GLU A 269 -0.55 6.70 1.13
CA GLU A 269 -1.42 7.65 0.44
C GLU A 269 -0.63 8.39 -0.62
N LEU A 270 -1.09 8.32 -1.87
CA LEU A 270 -0.55 9.08 -2.99
C LEU A 270 -1.48 10.25 -3.32
N SER A 271 -0.92 11.45 -3.47
CA SER A 271 -1.66 12.62 -3.95
C SER A 271 -2.10 12.42 -5.41
N GLN A 272 -3.34 12.79 -5.73
CA GLN A 272 -3.86 12.76 -7.11
C GLN A 272 -3.48 14.02 -7.91
N ALA A 273 -3.01 15.07 -7.23
CA ALA A 273 -2.51 16.31 -7.83
C ALA A 273 -1.05 16.54 -7.41
N THR A 274 -0.26 17.17 -8.28
CA THR A 274 1.02 17.74 -7.89
C THR A 274 0.79 18.83 -6.84
N PRO A 275 1.59 18.90 -5.77
CA PRO A 275 1.65 20.10 -4.95
C PRO A 275 1.98 21.28 -5.86
N LEU A 276 1.17 22.34 -5.84
CA LEU A 276 1.50 23.59 -6.52
C LEU A 276 2.83 24.10 -5.96
N SER A 277 3.91 24.00 -6.72
CA SER A 277 5.13 24.75 -6.46
C SER A 277 4.86 26.19 -6.83
N ILE A 278 4.30 26.97 -5.90
CA ILE A 278 4.17 28.42 -6.12
C ILE A 278 5.59 29.00 -6.05
N PRO A 279 6.11 29.61 -7.14
CA PRO A 279 7.42 30.25 -7.10
C PRO A 279 7.41 31.32 -6.00
N PRO A 280 8.48 31.49 -5.22
CA PRO A 280 8.51 32.44 -4.10
C PRO A 280 8.12 33.87 -4.50
N HIS A 281 8.34 34.24 -5.77
CA HIS A 281 7.96 35.54 -6.34
C HIS A 281 6.44 35.76 -6.39
N TYR A 282 5.64 34.71 -6.59
CA TYR A 282 4.19 34.79 -6.59
C TYR A 282 3.61 34.89 -5.17
N LEU A 283 4.26 34.28 -4.16
CA LEU A 283 3.92 34.52 -2.75
C LEU A 283 4.19 35.97 -2.34
N ALA A 284 5.33 36.53 -2.78
CA ALA A 284 5.67 37.92 -2.51
C ALA A 284 4.65 38.88 -3.13
N ALA A 285 4.21 38.64 -4.38
CA ALA A 285 3.18 39.46 -5.03
C ALA A 285 1.82 39.38 -4.31
N LEU A 286 1.45 38.22 -3.75
CA LEU A 286 0.22 38.04 -3.00
C LEU A 286 0.27 38.71 -1.61
N LEU A 287 1.45 38.77 -0.98
CA LEU A 287 1.67 39.48 0.29
C LEU A 287 1.71 41.00 0.09
N LEU A 288 2.27 41.47 -1.03
CA LEU A 288 2.33 42.89 -1.40
C LEU A 288 0.95 43.48 -1.72
N SER A 289 0.02 42.70 -2.27
CA SER A 289 -1.35 43.14 -2.55
C SER A 289 -2.25 43.19 -1.31
N LEU A 290 -1.80 42.65 -0.18
CA LEU A 290 -2.48 42.69 1.13
C LEU A 290 -1.96 43.81 2.03
N LEU A 291 -0.90 44.52 1.64
CA LEU A 291 -0.45 45.71 2.36
C LEU A 291 -1.40 46.88 2.07
N PRO A 292 -1.96 47.55 3.09
CA PRO A 292 -2.78 48.72 2.87
C PRO A 292 -1.95 49.81 2.17
N SER A 293 -2.50 50.37 1.09
CA SER A 293 -1.88 51.47 0.36
C SER A 293 -1.69 52.65 1.30
N GLN A 294 -0.45 52.89 1.72
CA GLN A 294 -0.03 54.11 2.41
C GLN A 294 0.06 55.24 1.38
N LEU A 295 -1.08 55.66 0.84
CA LEU A 295 -1.23 56.91 0.11
C LEU A 295 -2.59 57.48 0.51
N ASP A 296 -2.48 58.57 1.28
CA ASP A 296 -3.46 59.50 1.88
C ASP A 296 -4.20 59.07 3.16
#